data_AF-A0A6G1GUD3-F1
#
_entry.id   AF-A0A6G1GUD3-F1
#
_cell.length_a   1.000
_cell.length_b   1.000
_cell.length_c   1.000
_cell.angle_alpha   90.00
_cell.angle_beta   90.00
_cell.angle_gamma   90.00
#
_symmetry.space_group_name_H-M   'P 1'
#
loop_
_entity.id
_entity.type
_entity.pdbx_description
1 polymer ?
#
loop_
_entity_poly.entity_id
_entity_poly.type
_entity_poly.pdbx_seq_one_letter_code
_entity_poly.pdbx_strand_id
1 'polypeptide(L)'
;MLSRRVLQQRSDRVLFNRLNEFYFLCKSATGLLLPRRIWIQSTAKPQSRHASSSSSTRWKTRQTGDRFAKEAKLQGLKSRAAFKLLEINEKHRIFKPGNTVVDLGYAPGSWSQVAIARTQPHGRVVGIDILPVQPPKGVSTIQGNFLSPEVQAEVRAYVQDSARGRPRKKMVLSRSDDTEDAESVTEGDLEEAARGYIDLERSSALEARSGEEGEHQVGEPGKKLLNLSERDEMAGRVVDVVLSDMSAPWEQSMPSWIRSVSDPYRRMMNTSGISFKDHVGSMDLCMAALTFSFDTLRIGGHFLCKFYQGAEDKMLEKRLRLLFEKVHREKPESSRSESKEGYFLALRRKENAVREDVFAD
;
A
#
# COMPACT_ATOMS: atom_id res chain seq x y z
N MET A 1 -29.22 32.24 18.09
CA MET A 1 -30.40 32.88 17.46
C MET A 1 -30.01 33.34 16.06
N LEU A 2 -30.75 32.89 15.02
CA LEU A 2 -31.00 33.45 13.66
C LEU A 2 -29.79 34.05 12.89
N SER A 3 -29.23 33.52 11.79
CA SER A 3 -29.76 33.11 10.46
C SER A 3 -30.49 34.18 9.64
N ARG A 4 -30.15 34.20 8.32
CA ARG A 4 -30.82 34.78 7.12
C ARG A 4 -30.26 36.13 6.65
N ARG A 5 -29.65 36.17 5.45
CA ARG A 5 -30.27 36.21 4.10
C ARG A 5 -31.08 37.49 3.88
N VAL A 6 -30.72 38.25 2.84
CA VAL A 6 -31.54 38.76 1.71
C VAL A 6 -31.13 40.20 1.32
N LEU A 7 -30.66 40.35 0.07
CA LEU A 7 -30.83 41.44 -0.92
C LEU A 7 -29.66 41.30 -1.91
N GLN A 8 -29.80 41.13 -3.23
CA GLN A 8 -30.81 41.70 -4.12
C GLN A 8 -30.86 40.92 -5.45
N GLN A 9 -32.06 40.54 -5.87
CA GLN A 9 -32.43 40.10 -7.23
C GLN A 9 -33.30 41.19 -7.87
N ARG A 10 -33.34 41.16 -9.22
CA ARG A 10 -34.12 41.97 -10.20
C ARG A 10 -33.28 43.09 -10.82
N SER A 11 -33.16 43.19 -12.15
CA SER A 11 -34.27 43.18 -13.11
C SER A 11 -33.95 42.59 -14.49
N ASP A 12 -35.03 42.16 -15.14
CA ASP A 12 -35.23 41.47 -16.40
C ASP A 12 -34.90 42.24 -17.70
N ARG A 13 -34.65 41.44 -18.76
CA ARG A 13 -35.11 41.61 -20.16
C ARG A 13 -34.80 42.92 -20.90
N VAL A 14 -33.87 42.89 -21.86
CA VAL A 14 -34.05 43.36 -23.27
C VAL A 14 -32.95 42.70 -24.14
N LEU A 15 -33.25 42.42 -25.41
CA LEU A 15 -32.39 41.92 -26.51
C LEU A 15 -32.45 40.41 -26.82
N PHE A 16 -33.69 39.93 -26.91
CA PHE A 16 -34.09 38.98 -27.95
C PHE A 16 -34.40 39.80 -29.21
N ASN A 17 -33.57 39.73 -30.26
CA ASN A 17 -33.90 40.03 -31.67
C ASN A 17 -32.61 40.23 -32.48
N ARG A 18 -32.17 39.21 -33.25
CA ARG A 18 -31.51 39.35 -34.57
C ARG A 18 -31.51 37.99 -35.28
N LEU A 19 -32.67 37.61 -35.82
CA LEU A 19 -32.79 36.63 -36.90
C LEU A 19 -33.88 37.10 -37.85
N ASN A 20 -33.46 37.52 -39.05
CA ASN A 20 -34.14 37.50 -40.35
C ASN A 20 -33.94 38.80 -41.13
N GLU A 21 -33.07 38.73 -42.13
CA GLU A 21 -33.32 39.34 -43.43
C GLU A 21 -32.51 38.54 -44.45
N PHE A 22 -33.19 37.78 -45.32
CA PHE A 22 -32.85 37.54 -46.72
C PHE A 22 -33.93 36.62 -47.31
N TYR A 23 -35.03 37.22 -47.74
CA TYR A 23 -35.99 36.62 -48.65
C TYR A 23 -35.84 37.31 -50.01
N PHE A 24 -35.51 36.55 -51.04
CA PHE A 24 -35.71 36.96 -52.43
C PHE A 24 -36.52 35.88 -53.17
N LEU A 25 -37.79 36.24 -53.38
CA LEU A 25 -38.69 35.98 -54.50
C LEU A 25 -38.36 34.85 -55.52
N CYS A 26 -39.27 33.88 -55.64
CA CYS A 26 -39.81 33.46 -56.95
C CYS A 26 -41.21 32.81 -56.80
N LYS A 27 -42.23 33.44 -57.40
CA LYS A 27 -43.58 32.90 -57.72
C LYS A 27 -43.46 32.22 -59.10
N SER A 28 -44.22 31.23 -59.60
CA SER A 28 -45.56 30.66 -59.42
C SER A 28 -45.50 29.22 -60.02
N ALA A 29 -46.42 28.26 -59.88
CA ALA A 29 -47.83 28.27 -60.25
C ALA A 29 -48.55 26.99 -59.78
N THR A 30 -49.87 27.16 -59.63
CA THR A 30 -51.01 26.24 -59.51
C THR A 30 -50.88 24.75 -59.86
N GLY A 31 -51.54 23.91 -59.07
CA GLY A 31 -51.97 22.57 -59.49
C GLY A 31 -52.52 21.71 -58.36
N LEU A 32 -53.85 21.67 -58.21
CA LEU A 32 -54.58 20.67 -57.43
C LEU A 32 -54.18 19.25 -57.85
N LEU A 33 -53.95 18.38 -56.86
CA LEU A 33 -54.32 16.96 -56.85
C LEU A 33 -53.88 16.36 -55.50
N LEU A 34 -54.84 15.90 -54.70
CA LEU A 34 -54.59 15.04 -53.55
C LEU A 34 -54.27 13.61 -54.05
N PRO A 35 -53.17 12.99 -53.61
CA PRO A 35 -53.10 11.55 -53.55
C PRO A 35 -52.98 11.07 -52.10
N ARG A 36 -53.92 10.21 -51.73
CA ARG A 36 -53.80 9.05 -50.83
C ARG A 36 -52.72 9.13 -49.74
N ARG A 37 -53.19 9.16 -48.49
CA ARG A 37 -52.40 8.89 -47.27
C ARG A 37 -51.55 7.62 -47.44
N ILE A 38 -50.27 7.79 -47.73
CA ILE A 38 -49.25 6.78 -47.52
C ILE A 38 -48.80 6.96 -46.07
N TRP A 39 -49.09 5.97 -45.23
CA TRP A 39 -48.42 5.84 -43.94
C TRP A 39 -46.96 5.49 -44.20
N ILE A 40 -46.10 6.50 -44.32
CA ILE A 40 -44.66 6.29 -44.16
C ILE A 40 -44.47 6.04 -42.67
N GLN A 41 -44.24 4.77 -42.33
CA GLN A 41 -43.85 4.35 -41.00
C GLN A 41 -42.73 5.26 -40.50
N SER A 42 -42.93 5.83 -39.31
CA SER A 42 -41.89 6.50 -38.55
C SER A 42 -40.63 5.64 -38.62
N THR A 43 -39.61 6.09 -39.33
CA THR A 43 -38.30 5.44 -39.32
C THR A 43 -37.82 5.52 -37.88
N ALA A 44 -37.90 4.39 -37.18
CA ALA A 44 -37.40 4.25 -35.83
C ALA A 44 -36.01 4.86 -35.77
N LYS A 45 -35.79 5.79 -34.82
CA LYS A 45 -34.45 6.28 -34.49
C LYS A 45 -33.53 5.07 -34.42
N PRO A 46 -32.38 5.02 -35.12
CA PRO A 46 -31.46 3.91 -34.99
C PRO A 46 -31.05 3.86 -33.51
N GLN A 47 -31.59 2.91 -32.77
CA GLN A 47 -31.07 2.56 -31.47
C GLN A 47 -29.70 1.95 -31.73
N SER A 48 -28.66 2.78 -31.69
CA SER A 48 -27.29 2.28 -31.61
C SER A 48 -27.15 1.52 -30.31
N ARG A 49 -27.54 0.24 -30.32
CA ARG A 49 -27.17 -0.71 -29.27
C ARG A 49 -25.67 -0.85 -29.37
N HIS A 50 -24.94 -0.07 -28.59
CA HIS A 50 -23.51 -0.26 -28.41
C HIS A 50 -23.32 -1.70 -27.90
N ALA A 51 -22.85 -2.59 -28.77
CA ALA A 51 -22.42 -3.91 -28.37
C ALA A 51 -21.31 -3.70 -27.33
N SER A 52 -21.56 -4.06 -26.08
CA SER A 52 -20.52 -4.08 -25.06
C SER A 52 -19.41 -5.00 -25.57
N SER A 53 -18.18 -4.50 -25.64
CA SER A 53 -17.05 -5.33 -26.07
C SER A 53 -16.98 -6.60 -25.22
N SER A 54 -16.61 -7.72 -25.84
CA SER A 54 -16.49 -9.02 -25.15
C SER A 54 -15.64 -8.95 -23.88
N SER A 55 -14.65 -8.04 -23.84
CA SER A 55 -13.83 -7.71 -22.67
C SER A 55 -14.60 -6.99 -21.55
N SER A 56 -15.45 -6.01 -21.89
CA SER A 56 -16.27 -5.27 -20.92
C SER A 56 -17.34 -6.15 -20.27
N THR A 57 -17.97 -7.04 -21.05
CA THR A 57 -18.92 -8.03 -20.52
C THR A 57 -18.22 -9.05 -19.63
N ARG A 58 -17.09 -9.60 -20.06
CA ARG A 58 -16.28 -10.52 -19.24
C ARG A 58 -15.81 -9.88 -17.93
N TRP A 59 -15.37 -8.61 -17.95
CA TRP A 59 -14.97 -7.89 -16.73
C TRP A 59 -16.13 -7.76 -15.73
N LYS A 60 -17.33 -7.38 -16.20
CA LYS A 60 -18.52 -7.26 -15.34
C LYS A 60 -18.95 -8.62 -14.78
N THR A 61 -19.04 -9.65 -15.62
CA THR A 61 -19.40 -11.01 -15.18
C THR A 61 -18.43 -11.57 -14.14
N ARG A 62 -17.11 -11.31 -14.30
CA ARG A 62 -16.08 -11.71 -13.33
C ARG A 62 -16.31 -11.09 -11.96
N GLN A 63 -16.59 -9.78 -11.89
CA GLN A 63 -16.79 -9.10 -10.60
C GLN A 63 -18.03 -9.61 -9.87
N THR A 64 -19.09 -9.96 -10.61
CA THR A 64 -20.35 -10.47 -10.04
C THR A 64 -20.21 -11.90 -9.47
N GLY A 65 -19.32 -12.71 -10.03
CA GLY A 65 -19.09 -14.12 -9.63
C GLY A 65 -17.94 -14.36 -8.65
N ASP A 66 -17.21 -13.33 -8.26
CA ASP A 66 -15.98 -13.45 -7.47
C ASP A 66 -16.24 -13.78 -6.00
N ARG A 67 -16.05 -15.06 -5.59
CA ARG A 67 -16.25 -15.53 -4.21
C ARG A 67 -15.45 -14.69 -3.20
N PHE A 68 -14.18 -14.40 -3.49
CA PHE A 68 -13.32 -13.64 -2.60
C PHE A 68 -13.72 -12.16 -2.51
N ALA A 69 -14.28 -11.58 -3.57
CA ALA A 69 -14.81 -10.21 -3.50
C ALA A 69 -16.07 -10.12 -2.63
N LYS A 70 -16.95 -11.14 -2.70
CA LYS A 70 -18.12 -11.24 -1.80
C LYS A 70 -17.69 -11.43 -0.36
N GLU A 71 -16.76 -12.36 -0.13
CA GLU A 71 -16.22 -12.65 1.21
C GLU A 71 -15.52 -11.42 1.82
N ALA A 72 -14.72 -10.70 1.03
CA ALA A 72 -14.08 -9.46 1.50
C ALA A 72 -15.12 -8.44 2.00
N LYS A 73 -16.24 -8.31 1.28
CA LYS A 73 -17.32 -7.41 1.68
C LYS A 73 -18.00 -7.86 2.96
N LEU A 74 -18.22 -9.17 3.14
CA LEU A 74 -18.80 -9.74 4.37
C LEU A 74 -17.88 -9.54 5.57
N GLN A 75 -16.56 -9.72 5.40
CA GLN A 75 -15.55 -9.55 6.45
C GLN A 75 -15.12 -8.09 6.67
N GLY A 76 -15.71 -7.12 5.96
CA GLY A 76 -15.35 -5.70 6.09
C GLY A 76 -13.91 -5.39 5.64
N LEU A 77 -13.34 -6.20 4.74
CA LEU A 77 -12.02 -5.99 4.15
C LEU A 77 -12.10 -4.99 3.00
N LYS A 78 -11.09 -4.11 2.87
CA LYS A 78 -11.03 -3.10 1.80
C LYS A 78 -11.04 -3.70 0.39
N SER A 79 -10.51 -4.92 0.21
CA SER A 79 -10.49 -5.60 -1.08
C SER A 79 -10.26 -7.12 -0.94
N ARG A 80 -10.51 -7.88 -2.02
CA ARG A 80 -10.18 -9.31 -2.09
C ARG A 80 -8.69 -9.62 -1.98
N ALA A 81 -7.81 -8.64 -2.22
CA ALA A 81 -6.37 -8.85 -2.14
C ALA A 81 -5.90 -9.15 -0.71
N ALA A 82 -6.70 -8.81 0.31
CA ALA A 82 -6.46 -9.19 1.70
C ALA A 82 -6.27 -10.71 1.86
N PHE A 83 -7.06 -11.53 1.14
CA PHE A 83 -6.96 -13.00 1.23
C PHE A 83 -5.60 -13.53 0.79
N LYS A 84 -4.96 -12.88 -0.19
CA LYS A 84 -3.62 -13.27 -0.65
C LYS A 84 -2.60 -13.16 0.49
N LEU A 85 -2.62 -12.06 1.21
CA LEU A 85 -1.72 -11.84 2.35
C LEU A 85 -2.09 -12.72 3.54
N LEU A 86 -3.38 -12.96 3.78
CA LEU A 86 -3.84 -13.88 4.83
C LEU A 86 -3.33 -15.31 4.59
N GLU A 87 -3.50 -15.84 3.37
CA GLU A 87 -3.02 -17.18 2.98
C GLU A 87 -1.49 -17.29 3.09
N ILE A 88 -0.75 -16.29 2.59
CA ILE A 88 0.72 -16.27 2.69
C ILE A 88 1.16 -16.24 4.16
N ASN A 89 0.53 -15.41 4.98
CA ASN A 89 0.87 -15.31 6.39
C ASN A 89 0.46 -16.56 7.19
N GLU A 90 -0.62 -17.24 6.82
CA GLU A 90 -1.02 -18.51 7.44
C GLU A 90 0.06 -19.59 7.22
N LYS A 91 0.60 -19.66 6.00
CA LYS A 91 1.66 -20.60 5.63
C LYS A 91 3.01 -20.28 6.26
N HIS A 92 3.40 -19.00 6.29
CA HIS A 92 4.77 -18.59 6.59
C HIS A 92 4.96 -17.78 7.89
N ARG A 93 3.88 -17.30 8.51
CA ARG A 93 3.88 -16.53 9.78
C ARG A 93 4.86 -15.35 9.77
N ILE A 94 4.71 -14.47 8.79
CA ILE A 94 5.61 -13.35 8.54
C ILE A 94 5.40 -12.17 9.51
N PHE A 95 4.27 -12.12 10.21
CA PHE A 95 3.98 -11.08 11.19
C PHE A 95 4.13 -11.58 12.62
N LYS A 96 4.64 -10.71 13.49
CA LYS A 96 4.69 -10.88 14.94
C LYS A 96 4.10 -9.63 15.62
N PRO A 97 3.60 -9.76 16.86
CA PRO A 97 3.23 -8.62 17.69
C PRO A 97 4.37 -7.59 17.79
N GLY A 98 4.04 -6.30 17.69
CA GLY A 98 5.00 -5.20 17.80
C GLY A 98 5.79 -4.88 16.52
N ASN A 99 5.66 -5.70 15.46
CA ASN A 99 6.38 -5.46 14.20
C ASN A 99 6.09 -4.07 13.62
N THR A 100 7.12 -3.46 13.04
CA THR A 100 7.04 -2.32 12.14
C THR A 100 6.93 -2.82 10.71
N VAL A 101 5.84 -2.48 10.02
CA VAL A 101 5.52 -2.91 8.67
C VAL A 101 5.41 -1.72 7.73
N VAL A 102 6.04 -1.82 6.56
CA VAL A 102 5.91 -0.86 5.47
C VAL A 102 5.14 -1.53 4.33
N ASP A 103 4.07 -0.88 3.84
CA ASP A 103 3.21 -1.38 2.75
C ASP A 103 3.34 -0.46 1.53
N LEU A 104 4.06 -0.92 0.51
CA LEU A 104 4.35 -0.19 -0.72
C LEU A 104 3.29 -0.46 -1.78
N GLY A 105 2.65 0.60 -2.28
CA GLY A 105 1.47 0.48 -3.14
C GLY A 105 0.24 0.03 -2.35
N TYR A 106 0.01 0.63 -1.17
CA TYR A 106 -0.95 0.09 -0.21
C TYR A 106 -2.41 0.21 -0.68
N ALA A 107 -2.75 1.12 -1.60
CA ALA A 107 -4.14 1.39 -1.98
C ALA A 107 -4.81 0.13 -2.56
N PRO A 108 -6.01 -0.27 -2.08
CA PRO A 108 -6.97 0.49 -1.26
C PRO A 108 -6.82 0.32 0.26
N GLY A 109 -5.77 -0.35 0.73
CA GLY A 109 -5.42 -0.55 2.13
C GLY A 109 -5.76 -1.94 2.69
N SER A 110 -6.03 -2.92 1.83
CA SER A 110 -6.36 -4.28 2.26
C SER A 110 -5.21 -5.02 2.92
N TRP A 111 -3.97 -4.83 2.45
CA TRP A 111 -2.80 -5.47 3.04
C TRP A 111 -2.43 -4.81 4.36
N SER A 112 -2.39 -3.48 4.39
CA SER A 112 -2.27 -2.69 5.61
C SER A 112 -3.31 -3.06 6.69
N GLN A 113 -4.57 -3.32 6.32
CA GLN A 113 -5.61 -3.77 7.25
C GLN A 113 -5.30 -5.13 7.87
N VAL A 114 -4.75 -6.07 7.08
CA VAL A 114 -4.32 -7.38 7.59
C VAL A 114 -3.06 -7.23 8.45
N ALA A 115 -2.08 -6.44 8.00
CA ALA A 115 -0.83 -6.20 8.73
C ALA A 115 -1.11 -5.65 10.12
N ILE A 116 -1.88 -4.56 10.25
CA ILE A 116 -2.14 -3.93 11.55
C ILE A 116 -2.85 -4.88 12.53
N ALA A 117 -3.72 -5.76 12.02
CA ALA A 117 -4.40 -6.77 12.82
C ALA A 117 -3.47 -7.89 13.29
N ARG A 118 -2.49 -8.28 12.46
CA ARG A 118 -1.53 -9.36 12.76
C ARG A 118 -0.31 -8.91 13.57
N THR A 119 -0.09 -7.61 13.70
CA THR A 119 1.01 -7.04 14.48
C THR A 119 0.58 -6.50 15.84
N GLN A 120 -0.68 -6.70 16.26
CA GLN A 120 -1.11 -6.34 17.61
C GLN A 120 -0.50 -7.24 18.69
N PRO A 121 -0.33 -6.74 19.93
CA PRO A 121 -0.39 -5.32 20.32
C PRO A 121 0.84 -4.53 19.83
N HIS A 122 0.75 -3.20 19.86
CA HIS A 122 1.85 -2.25 19.60
C HIS A 122 2.50 -2.25 18.20
N GLY A 123 1.99 -3.06 17.27
CA GLY A 123 2.45 -3.01 15.89
C GLY A 123 2.25 -1.65 15.24
N ARG A 124 3.13 -1.36 14.29
CA ARG A 124 3.16 -0.10 13.54
C ARG A 124 3.09 -0.42 12.06
N VAL A 125 2.17 0.22 11.34
CA VAL A 125 2.04 0.03 9.89
C VAL A 125 2.01 1.39 9.20
N VAL A 126 2.86 1.54 8.17
CA VAL A 126 2.85 2.71 7.29
C VAL A 126 2.61 2.28 5.83
N GLY A 127 1.60 2.87 5.19
CA GLY A 127 1.27 2.64 3.79
C GLY A 127 1.76 3.78 2.90
N ILE A 128 2.28 3.45 1.72
CA ILE A 128 2.74 4.42 0.73
C ILE A 128 2.02 4.17 -0.58
N ASP A 129 1.40 5.21 -1.14
CA ASP A 129 0.76 5.13 -2.46
C ASP A 129 0.70 6.51 -3.11
N ILE A 130 0.62 6.53 -4.44
CA ILE A 130 0.37 7.75 -5.21
C ILE A 130 -1.09 8.19 -5.04
N LEU A 131 -1.99 7.22 -4.86
CA LEU A 131 -3.42 7.44 -4.74
C LEU A 131 -3.78 7.96 -3.33
N PRO A 132 -4.54 9.06 -3.23
CA PRO A 132 -5.05 9.54 -1.95
C PRO A 132 -6.20 8.63 -1.49
N VAL A 133 -5.91 7.71 -0.57
CA VAL A 133 -6.89 6.79 0.01
C VAL A 133 -6.98 6.99 1.52
N GLN A 134 -8.18 6.87 2.08
CA GLN A 134 -8.36 6.90 3.53
C GLN A 134 -7.74 5.63 4.16
N PRO A 135 -6.75 5.75 5.07
CA PRO A 135 -6.13 4.59 5.70
C PRO A 135 -7.09 3.79 6.59
N PRO A 136 -6.87 2.47 6.75
CA PRO A 136 -7.47 1.70 7.83
C PRO A 136 -7.11 2.29 9.21
N LYS A 137 -7.97 2.05 10.21
CA LYS A 137 -7.74 2.55 11.58
C LYS A 137 -6.41 2.00 12.13
N GLY A 138 -5.57 2.91 12.65
CA GLY A 138 -4.26 2.56 13.21
C GLY A 138 -3.12 2.46 12.20
N VAL A 139 -3.40 2.66 10.90
CA VAL A 139 -2.37 2.71 9.85
C VAL A 139 -2.04 4.16 9.54
N SER A 140 -0.75 4.48 9.46
CA SER A 140 -0.28 5.78 8.98
C SER A 140 -0.01 5.73 7.48
N THR A 141 -0.07 6.85 6.77
CA THR A 141 0.15 6.88 5.32
C THR A 141 0.98 8.05 4.87
N ILE A 142 1.77 7.83 3.82
CA ILE A 142 2.49 8.85 3.07
C ILE A 142 1.99 8.78 1.63
N GLN A 143 1.52 9.91 1.10
CA GLN A 143 1.09 9.99 -0.28
C GLN A 143 2.26 10.43 -1.17
N GLY A 144 2.67 9.60 -2.11
CA GLY A 144 3.79 9.92 -2.99
C GLY A 144 4.16 8.80 -3.95
N ASN A 145 4.93 9.15 -4.97
CA ASN A 145 5.54 8.17 -5.86
C ASN A 145 6.73 7.52 -5.16
N PHE A 146 6.60 6.24 -4.81
CA PHE A 146 7.66 5.50 -4.14
C PHE A 146 8.97 5.38 -4.96
N LEU A 147 8.90 5.54 -6.28
CA LEU A 147 10.12 5.59 -7.11
C LEU A 147 10.90 6.90 -6.94
N SER A 148 10.30 7.93 -6.33
CA SER A 148 10.99 9.18 -6.03
C SER A 148 11.96 9.01 -4.85
N PRO A 149 13.24 9.41 -4.99
CA PRO A 149 14.19 9.40 -3.88
C PRO A 149 13.74 10.23 -2.68
N GLU A 150 13.01 11.33 -2.93
CA GLU A 150 12.48 12.20 -1.88
C GLU A 150 11.46 11.45 -1.00
N VAL A 151 10.54 10.72 -1.65
CA VAL A 151 9.53 9.91 -0.94
C VAL A 151 10.20 8.75 -0.20
N GLN A 152 11.22 8.10 -0.79
CA GLN A 152 11.97 7.05 -0.10
C GLN A 152 12.70 7.59 1.16
N ALA A 153 13.28 8.80 1.07
CA ALA A 153 13.91 9.46 2.20
C ALA A 153 12.88 9.84 3.28
N GLU A 154 11.71 10.35 2.90
CA GLU A 154 10.62 10.67 3.82
C GLU A 154 10.14 9.41 4.56
N VAL A 155 9.95 8.30 3.85
CA VAL A 155 9.53 7.02 4.43
C VAL A 155 10.59 6.50 5.40
N ARG A 156 11.88 6.58 5.02
CA ARG A 156 13.01 6.18 5.89
C ARG A 156 13.04 7.01 7.16
N ALA A 157 12.96 8.33 7.05
CA ALA A 157 12.91 9.23 8.19
C ALA A 157 11.69 8.96 9.08
N TYR A 158 10.53 8.69 8.47
CA TYR A 158 9.32 8.35 9.20
C TYR A 158 9.51 7.09 10.04
N VAL A 159 10.01 5.99 9.46
CA VAL A 159 10.15 4.71 10.20
C VAL A 159 11.24 4.75 11.28
N GLN A 160 12.29 5.56 11.08
CA GLN A 160 13.37 5.76 12.06
C GLN A 160 12.91 6.51 13.31
N ASP A 161 11.93 7.40 13.19
CA ASP A 161 11.29 8.03 14.35
C ASP A 161 10.41 7.02 15.09
N SER A 162 10.89 6.53 16.24
CA SER A 162 10.20 5.54 17.07
C SER A 162 8.93 6.09 17.76
N ALA A 163 8.79 7.41 17.88
CA ALA A 163 7.66 8.06 18.52
C ALA A 163 6.43 8.19 17.60
N ARG A 164 6.61 8.01 16.28
CA ARG A 164 5.53 8.11 15.29
C ARG A 164 4.81 6.77 15.07
N GLY A 165 3.51 6.84 14.82
CA GLY A 165 2.72 5.71 14.28
C GLY A 165 2.49 4.52 15.22
N ARG A 166 3.05 4.50 16.44
CA ARG A 166 2.71 3.52 17.48
C ARG A 166 1.52 4.02 18.31
N PRO A 167 0.53 3.17 18.64
CA PRO A 167 -0.55 3.54 19.55
C PRO A 167 0.04 3.93 20.92
N ARG A 168 -0.08 5.20 21.31
CA ARG A 168 0.25 5.66 22.67
C ARG A 168 -0.80 5.12 23.65
N LYS A 169 -0.38 4.54 24.79
CA LYS A 169 -1.31 4.24 25.89
C LYS A 169 -1.96 5.57 26.33
N LYS A 170 -3.30 5.66 26.28
CA LYS A 170 -4.00 6.76 26.95
C LYS A 170 -3.79 6.57 28.44
N MET A 171 -3.04 7.47 29.07
CA MET A 171 -3.12 7.64 30.52
C MET A 171 -4.55 8.07 30.85
N VAL A 172 -5.26 7.26 31.65
CA VAL A 172 -6.53 7.65 32.25
C VAL A 172 -6.18 8.49 33.47
N LEU A 173 -6.27 9.83 33.36
CA LEU A 173 -6.24 10.70 34.53
C LEU A 173 -7.56 10.51 35.29
N SER A 174 -7.54 9.74 36.38
CA SER A 174 -8.56 9.86 37.43
C SER A 174 -8.29 11.15 38.19
N ARG A 175 -9.26 12.06 38.13
CA ARG A 175 -9.22 13.38 38.77
C ARG A 175 -9.74 13.22 40.20
N SER A 176 -8.87 13.44 41.18
CA SER A 176 -9.23 13.78 42.55
C SER A 176 -8.20 14.77 43.07
N ASP A 177 -8.70 15.89 43.57
CA ASP A 177 -7.95 17.04 44.07
C ASP A 177 -7.04 16.69 45.26
N ASP A 178 -6.07 17.59 45.46
CA ASP A 178 -5.31 17.90 46.67
C ASP A 178 -3.87 17.32 46.84
N THR A 179 -2.97 18.30 47.04
CA THR A 179 -1.60 18.29 47.59
C THR A 179 -0.39 18.05 46.68
N GLU A 180 0.57 18.96 46.86
CA GLU A 180 1.82 19.19 46.13
C GLU A 180 2.89 18.14 46.49
N ASP A 181 3.79 17.91 45.53
CA ASP A 181 5.09 17.22 45.63
C ASP A 181 5.10 15.71 45.98
N ALA A 182 4.92 14.89 44.94
CA ALA A 182 5.49 13.53 44.90
C ALA A 182 5.84 13.14 43.45
N GLU A 183 7.13 12.92 43.18
CA GLU A 183 7.58 12.21 41.97
C GLU A 183 6.98 10.80 41.98
N SER A 184 6.02 10.55 41.09
CA SER A 184 5.35 9.26 40.98
C SER A 184 6.13 8.34 40.03
N VAL A 185 6.86 7.39 40.60
CA VAL A 185 7.55 6.31 39.88
C VAL A 185 6.49 5.37 39.30
N THR A 186 6.53 5.11 37.99
CA THR A 186 5.54 4.24 37.33
C THR A 186 5.86 2.76 37.54
N GLU A 187 4.85 1.89 37.40
CA GLU A 187 5.04 0.43 37.41
C GLU A 187 5.97 -0.05 36.28
N GLY A 188 6.05 0.71 35.18
CA GLY A 188 7.01 0.50 34.10
C GLY A 188 8.44 0.91 34.47
N ASP A 189 8.60 1.98 35.25
CA ASP A 189 9.91 2.39 35.80
C ASP A 189 10.41 1.38 36.83
N LEU A 190 9.50 0.75 37.60
CA LEU A 190 9.82 -0.35 38.50
C LEU A 190 10.18 -1.64 37.76
N GLU A 191 9.50 -1.97 36.64
CA GLU A 191 9.85 -3.12 35.80
C GLU A 191 11.16 -2.91 35.01
N GLU A 192 11.44 -1.70 34.54
CA GLU A 192 12.68 -1.34 33.86
C GLU A 192 13.85 -1.27 34.84
N ALA A 193 13.63 -0.72 36.04
CA ALA A 193 14.59 -0.79 37.14
C ALA A 193 14.81 -2.24 37.60
N ALA A 194 13.77 -3.08 37.69
CA ALA A 194 13.89 -4.49 38.06
C ALA A 194 14.60 -5.32 36.98
N ARG A 195 14.36 -5.05 35.69
CA ARG A 195 15.13 -5.67 34.58
C ARG A 195 16.59 -5.24 34.62
N GLY A 196 16.85 -3.96 34.87
CA GLY A 196 18.20 -3.44 35.10
C GLY A 196 18.89 -4.11 36.29
N TYR A 197 18.16 -4.35 37.39
CA TYR A 197 18.69 -5.00 38.59
C TYR A 197 19.01 -6.48 38.37
N ILE A 198 18.15 -7.22 37.65
CA ILE A 198 18.35 -8.64 37.32
C ILE A 198 19.54 -8.83 36.38
N ASP A 199 19.74 -7.92 35.42
CA ASP A 199 20.90 -7.97 34.52
C ASP A 199 22.20 -7.53 35.22
N LEU A 200 22.13 -6.60 36.17
CA LEU A 200 23.27 -6.20 37.00
C LEU A 200 23.70 -7.32 37.96
N GLU A 201 22.76 -8.04 38.59
CA GLU A 201 23.04 -9.20 39.43
C GLU A 201 23.58 -10.39 38.63
N ARG A 202 23.11 -10.59 37.40
CA ARG A 202 23.65 -11.63 36.52
C ARG A 202 25.07 -11.31 36.05
N SER A 203 25.37 -10.03 35.85
CA SER A 203 26.72 -9.54 35.50
C SER A 203 27.67 -9.64 36.68
N SER A 204 27.24 -9.24 37.89
CA SER A 204 28.04 -9.34 39.11
C SER A 204 28.26 -10.78 39.57
N ALA A 205 27.29 -11.68 39.35
CA ALA A 205 27.45 -13.12 39.61
C ALA A 205 28.40 -13.80 38.60
N LEU A 206 28.55 -13.26 37.39
CA LEU A 206 29.56 -13.70 36.42
C LEU A 206 30.95 -13.15 36.80
N GLU A 207 31.03 -11.90 37.25
CA GLU A 207 32.28 -11.28 37.71
C GLU A 207 32.81 -11.90 39.02
N ALA A 208 31.92 -12.23 39.97
CA ALA A 208 32.26 -12.93 41.20
C ALA A 208 32.68 -14.39 40.98
N ARG A 209 32.34 -14.98 39.83
CA ARG A 209 32.78 -16.33 39.42
C ARG A 209 34.09 -16.33 38.63
N SER A 210 34.56 -15.17 38.17
CA SER A 210 35.86 -15.00 37.52
C SER A 210 36.96 -14.50 38.47
N GLY A 211 36.67 -14.44 39.77
CA GLY A 211 37.53 -13.83 40.79
C GLY A 211 38.52 -14.77 41.51
N GLU A 212 38.76 -15.99 41.04
CA GLU A 212 39.80 -16.85 41.61
C GLU A 212 40.67 -17.47 40.51
N GLU A 213 41.95 -17.09 40.58
CA GLU A 213 43.17 -17.66 39.96
C GLU A 213 43.51 -17.30 38.49
N GLY A 214 44.59 -16.51 38.32
CA GLY A 214 45.37 -16.46 37.08
C GLY A 214 46.02 -15.11 36.74
N GLU A 215 47.34 -15.07 36.66
CA GLU A 215 48.23 -13.91 36.52
C GLU A 215 48.12 -13.08 35.21
N HIS A 216 48.55 -11.82 35.32
CA HIS A 216 48.89 -10.83 34.29
C HIS A 216 48.99 -11.27 32.81
N GLN A 217 48.21 -10.62 31.93
CA GLN A 217 48.67 -9.96 30.69
C GLN A 217 47.77 -8.75 30.36
N VAL A 218 48.35 -7.57 30.15
CA VAL A 218 47.63 -6.34 29.76
C VAL A 218 47.34 -6.41 28.25
N GLY A 219 46.11 -6.77 27.89
CA GLY A 219 45.58 -6.69 26.52
C GLY A 219 44.76 -5.41 26.31
N GLU A 220 44.85 -4.84 25.09
CA GLU A 220 44.13 -3.63 24.66
C GLU A 220 42.62 -3.64 24.98
N PRO A 221 41.99 -2.47 25.21
CA PRO A 221 40.56 -2.41 25.55
C PRO A 221 39.72 -2.93 24.38
N GLY A 222 39.15 -4.13 24.58
CA GLY A 222 38.29 -4.80 23.62
C GLY A 222 37.04 -3.97 23.29
N LYS A 223 36.83 -3.71 22.00
CA LYS A 223 35.56 -3.17 21.48
C LYS A 223 34.43 -4.12 21.91
N LYS A 224 33.53 -3.69 22.80
CA LYS A 224 32.29 -4.43 23.09
C LYS A 224 31.58 -4.72 21.76
N LEU A 225 31.33 -6.00 21.46
CA LEU A 225 30.52 -6.41 20.31
C LEU A 225 29.08 -5.90 20.54
N LEU A 226 28.67 -4.93 19.73
CA LEU A 226 27.31 -4.38 19.74
C LEU A 226 26.27 -5.49 19.49
N ASN A 227 25.15 -5.44 20.22
CA ASN A 227 24.03 -6.35 20.01
C ASN A 227 23.44 -6.17 18.59
N LEU A 228 22.80 -7.21 18.04
CA LEU A 228 22.15 -7.16 16.72
C LEU A 228 21.17 -5.99 16.58
N SER A 229 20.40 -5.69 17.63
CA SER A 229 19.46 -4.55 17.65
C SER A 229 20.18 -3.22 17.50
N GLU A 230 21.26 -3.01 18.25
CA GLU A 230 22.03 -1.76 18.23
C GLU A 230 22.71 -1.56 16.87
N ARG A 231 23.22 -2.64 16.27
CA ARG A 231 23.80 -2.60 14.92
C ARG A 231 22.76 -2.27 13.85
N ASP A 232 21.56 -2.81 13.98
CA ASP A 232 20.44 -2.48 13.11
C ASP A 232 20.02 -1.01 13.25
N GLU A 233 19.89 -0.51 14.48
CA GLU A 233 19.54 0.88 14.76
C GLU A 233 20.60 1.86 14.24
N MET A 234 21.89 1.57 14.47
CA MET A 234 23.00 2.36 13.91
C MET A 234 23.01 2.37 12.37
N ALA A 235 22.62 1.26 11.74
CA ALA A 235 22.46 1.16 10.30
C ALA A 235 21.13 1.76 9.79
N GLY A 236 20.26 2.24 10.68
CA GLY A 236 18.94 2.78 10.33
C GLY A 236 17.92 1.70 9.93
N ARG A 237 18.20 0.43 10.21
CA ARG A 237 17.34 -0.74 9.93
C ARG A 237 16.37 -0.92 11.09
N VAL A 238 15.11 -0.56 10.88
CA VAL A 238 14.07 -0.52 11.92
C VAL A 238 12.77 -1.22 11.51
N VAL A 239 12.70 -1.70 10.27
CA VAL A 239 11.51 -2.34 9.69
C VAL A 239 11.63 -3.85 9.81
N ASP A 240 10.56 -4.51 10.26
CA ASP A 240 10.52 -5.97 10.40
C ASP A 240 9.97 -6.65 9.14
N VAL A 241 9.01 -6.00 8.48
CA VAL A 241 8.37 -6.53 7.26
C VAL A 241 8.16 -5.43 6.24
N VAL A 242 8.62 -5.64 5.01
CA VAL A 242 8.28 -4.81 3.86
C VAL A 242 7.35 -5.59 2.93
N LEU A 243 6.21 -5.00 2.61
CA LEU A 243 5.22 -5.53 1.67
C LEU A 243 5.22 -4.64 0.43
N SER A 244 5.07 -5.25 -0.75
CA SER A 244 4.92 -4.53 -2.00
C SER A 244 3.82 -5.16 -2.84
N ASP A 245 2.69 -4.47 -2.95
CA ASP A 245 1.60 -4.78 -3.88
C ASP A 245 1.53 -3.75 -5.03
N MET A 246 2.64 -3.06 -5.29
CA MET A 246 2.75 -2.04 -6.32
C MET A 246 2.39 -2.57 -7.71
N SER A 247 1.95 -1.66 -8.57
CA SER A 247 1.76 -1.89 -10.00
C SER A 247 2.13 -0.65 -10.78
N ALA A 248 2.77 -0.84 -11.93
CA ALA A 248 3.24 0.27 -12.74
C ALA A 248 2.05 1.11 -13.24
N PRO A 249 2.09 2.45 -13.08
CA PRO A 249 1.08 3.32 -13.65
C PRO A 249 1.28 3.36 -15.17
N TRP A 250 0.27 2.94 -15.93
CA TRP A 250 0.32 2.97 -17.39
C TRP A 250 -0.62 4.05 -17.93
N GLU A 251 -0.07 4.97 -18.73
CA GLU A 251 -0.89 5.86 -19.54
C GLU A 251 -1.66 5.05 -20.59
N GLN A 252 -2.98 5.21 -20.63
CA GLN A 252 -3.80 4.60 -21.67
C GLN A 252 -3.54 5.34 -22.98
N SER A 253 -2.79 4.70 -23.88
CA SER A 253 -2.48 5.23 -25.22
C SER A 253 -3.70 5.41 -26.13
N MET A 254 -4.87 4.89 -25.76
CA MET A 254 -6.10 4.98 -26.56
C MET A 254 -7.27 5.53 -25.72
N PRO A 255 -7.99 6.57 -26.20
CA PRO A 255 -9.20 7.07 -25.55
C PRO A 255 -10.34 6.08 -25.77
N SER A 256 -10.35 5.00 -24.99
CA SER A 256 -11.46 4.05 -24.98
C SER A 256 -12.65 4.72 -24.31
N TRP A 257 -13.68 5.01 -25.08
CA TRP A 257 -14.92 5.67 -24.66
C TRP A 257 -15.63 4.86 -23.56
N ILE A 258 -15.32 5.12 -22.29
CA ILE A 258 -16.01 4.56 -21.12
C ILE A 258 -16.82 5.67 -20.46
N ARG A 259 -18.08 5.82 -20.87
CA ARG A 259 -19.08 6.69 -20.22
C ARG A 259 -19.76 6.00 -19.03
N SER A 260 -19.00 5.45 -18.12
CA SER A 260 -19.55 4.98 -16.84
C SER A 260 -19.29 6.07 -15.79
N VAL A 261 -20.38 6.70 -15.35
CA VAL A 261 -20.42 7.77 -14.33
C VAL A 261 -20.11 7.21 -12.92
N SER A 262 -19.95 5.88 -12.78
CA SER A 262 -19.49 5.20 -11.58
C SER A 262 -17.99 4.86 -11.68
N ASP A 263 -17.19 5.91 -11.84
CA ASP A 263 -15.72 5.99 -11.78
C ASP A 263 -14.90 4.68 -12.00
N PRO A 264 -14.83 4.16 -13.24
CA PRO A 264 -13.86 3.14 -13.64
C PRO A 264 -12.50 3.75 -14.02
N TYR A 265 -12.43 5.07 -14.21
CA TYR A 265 -11.20 5.76 -14.62
C TYR A 265 -10.17 5.78 -13.48
N ARG A 266 -10.63 5.77 -12.21
CA ARG A 266 -9.79 5.67 -11.01
C ARG A 266 -9.57 4.27 -10.43
N ARG A 267 -10.09 3.21 -11.07
CA ARG A 267 -9.57 1.85 -10.85
C ARG A 267 -8.87 1.42 -12.13
N MET A 268 -7.65 1.91 -12.28
CA MET A 268 -6.74 1.45 -13.33
C MET A 268 -6.79 -0.08 -13.38
N MET A 269 -7.01 -0.62 -14.58
CA MET A 269 -6.41 -1.90 -14.88
C MET A 269 -4.92 -1.71 -14.65
N ASN A 270 -4.39 -2.27 -13.57
CA ASN A 270 -2.97 -2.20 -13.16
C ASN A 270 -2.02 -2.89 -14.17
N THR A 271 -2.56 -3.32 -15.30
CA THR A 271 -1.87 -4.02 -16.37
C THR A 271 -2.17 -3.26 -17.65
N SER A 272 -1.13 -2.95 -18.41
CA SER A 272 -1.21 -2.45 -19.78
C SER A 272 -1.95 -3.42 -20.72
N GLY A 273 -2.11 -4.68 -20.30
CA GLY A 273 -2.67 -5.77 -21.11
C GLY A 273 -1.61 -6.44 -21.97
N ILE A 274 -0.38 -5.91 -21.97
CA ILE A 274 0.77 -6.46 -22.67
C ILE A 274 1.67 -7.12 -21.63
N SER A 275 1.70 -8.46 -21.64
CA SER A 275 2.44 -9.26 -20.65
C SER A 275 3.91 -8.88 -20.51
N PHE A 276 4.57 -8.50 -21.61
CA PHE A 276 5.97 -8.09 -21.59
C PHE A 276 6.16 -6.76 -20.86
N LYS A 277 5.34 -5.76 -21.21
CA LYS A 277 5.36 -4.43 -20.59
C LYS A 277 5.03 -4.50 -19.10
N ASP A 278 4.02 -5.29 -18.74
CA ASP A 278 3.62 -5.52 -17.34
C ASP A 278 4.72 -6.23 -16.54
N HIS A 279 5.44 -7.17 -17.16
CA HIS A 279 6.59 -7.82 -16.55
C HIS A 279 7.71 -6.83 -16.25
N VAL A 280 8.22 -6.13 -17.28
CA VAL A 280 9.33 -5.16 -17.15
C VAL A 280 8.99 -4.10 -16.10
N GLY A 281 7.81 -3.48 -16.19
CA GLY A 281 7.39 -2.46 -15.22
C GLY A 281 7.24 -2.99 -13.80
N SER A 282 6.93 -4.28 -13.62
CA SER A 282 6.93 -4.90 -12.29
C SER A 282 8.33 -5.18 -11.75
N MET A 283 9.31 -5.50 -12.61
CA MET A 283 10.69 -5.73 -12.20
C MET A 283 11.30 -4.45 -11.62
N ASP A 284 11.09 -3.29 -12.26
CA ASP A 284 11.56 -2.00 -11.75
C ASP A 284 11.02 -1.70 -10.34
N LEU A 285 9.72 -1.93 -10.14
CA LEU A 285 9.06 -1.75 -8.85
C LEU A 285 9.60 -2.72 -7.79
N CYS A 286 9.81 -3.99 -8.15
CA CYS A 286 10.40 -4.98 -7.26
C CYS A 286 11.84 -4.61 -6.89
N MET A 287 12.64 -4.10 -7.84
CA MET A 287 14.02 -3.67 -7.59
C MET A 287 14.09 -2.45 -6.69
N ALA A 288 13.20 -1.46 -6.87
CA ALA A 288 13.08 -0.32 -5.96
C ALA A 288 12.69 -0.77 -4.54
N ALA A 289 11.70 -1.66 -4.43
CA ALA A 289 11.29 -2.23 -3.14
C ALA A 289 12.41 -3.05 -2.48
N LEU A 290 13.19 -3.80 -3.26
CA LEU A 290 14.35 -4.54 -2.77
C LEU A 290 15.45 -3.61 -2.26
N THR A 291 15.73 -2.52 -2.97
CA THR A 291 16.69 -1.49 -2.55
C THR A 291 16.29 -0.86 -1.23
N PHE A 292 15.02 -0.46 -1.10
CA PHE A 292 14.48 0.05 0.15
C PHE A 292 14.54 -0.99 1.28
N SER A 293 14.24 -2.25 0.99
CA SER A 293 14.35 -3.35 1.97
C SER A 293 15.79 -3.53 2.42
N PHE A 294 16.77 -3.41 1.52
CA PHE A 294 18.18 -3.47 1.87
C PHE A 294 18.57 -2.38 2.89
N ASP A 295 17.99 -1.18 2.78
CA ASP A 295 18.34 -0.06 3.66
C ASP A 295 17.61 -0.06 5.00
N THR A 296 16.39 -0.60 5.06
CA THR A 296 15.50 -0.39 6.21
C THR A 296 15.14 -1.65 6.99
N LEU A 297 15.28 -2.82 6.38
CA LEU A 297 14.83 -4.08 6.97
C LEU A 297 15.87 -4.60 7.98
N ARG A 298 15.41 -4.92 9.20
CA ARG A 298 16.22 -5.52 10.27
C ARG A 298 16.77 -6.88 9.88
N ILE A 299 17.84 -7.31 10.55
CA ILE A 299 18.33 -8.68 10.44
C ILE A 299 17.22 -9.63 10.89
N GLY A 300 17.00 -10.69 10.12
CA GLY A 300 15.88 -11.61 10.35
C GLY A 300 14.52 -11.12 9.84
N GLY A 301 14.41 -9.89 9.33
CA GLY A 301 13.19 -9.34 8.74
C GLY A 301 12.74 -10.04 7.46
N HIS A 302 11.54 -9.71 7.01
CA HIS A 302 10.86 -10.35 5.88
C HIS A 302 10.51 -9.36 4.77
N PHE A 303 10.55 -9.82 3.52
CA PHE A 303 10.15 -9.05 2.36
C PHE A 303 9.16 -9.85 1.50
N LEU A 304 8.04 -9.23 1.14
CA LEU A 304 7.05 -9.80 0.25
C LEU A 304 6.78 -8.84 -0.89
N CYS A 305 6.94 -9.27 -2.14
CA CYS A 305 6.59 -8.46 -3.31
C CYS A 305 5.76 -9.22 -4.33
N LYS A 306 4.78 -8.52 -4.91
CA LYS A 306 4.07 -8.95 -6.12
C LYS A 306 4.93 -8.65 -7.33
N PHE A 307 4.94 -9.57 -8.28
CA PHE A 307 5.54 -9.38 -9.60
C PHE A 307 4.66 -10.01 -10.69
N TYR A 308 4.85 -9.59 -11.94
CA TYR A 308 4.28 -10.28 -13.10
C TYR A 308 5.32 -11.21 -13.71
N GLN A 309 4.93 -12.44 -14.00
CA GLN A 309 5.84 -13.49 -14.47
C GLN A 309 6.40 -13.18 -15.86
N GLY A 310 7.70 -13.36 -16.03
CA GLY A 310 8.41 -13.21 -17.30
C GLY A 310 9.86 -13.69 -17.25
N ALA A 311 10.70 -13.13 -18.14
CA ALA A 311 12.05 -13.61 -18.38
C ALA A 311 13.02 -13.31 -17.21
N GLU A 312 12.82 -12.19 -16.52
CA GLU A 312 13.74 -11.68 -15.48
C GLU A 312 13.41 -12.20 -14.07
N ASP A 313 12.34 -13.00 -13.92
CA ASP A 313 11.91 -13.58 -12.63
C ASP A 313 13.08 -14.26 -11.88
N LYS A 314 13.90 -15.02 -12.63
CA LYS A 314 15.02 -15.79 -12.07
C LYS A 314 16.16 -14.88 -11.60
N MET A 315 16.36 -13.74 -12.26
CA MET A 315 17.38 -12.77 -11.87
C MET A 315 16.98 -12.12 -10.55
N LEU A 316 15.72 -11.67 -10.44
CA LEU A 316 15.19 -11.15 -9.19
C LEU A 316 15.29 -12.19 -8.06
N GLU A 317 14.93 -13.44 -8.31
CA GLU A 317 15.04 -14.53 -7.33
C GLU A 317 16.48 -14.74 -6.84
N LYS A 318 17.47 -14.69 -7.74
CA LYS A 318 18.90 -14.77 -7.37
C LYS A 318 19.30 -13.62 -6.45
N ARG A 319 18.94 -12.39 -6.78
CA ARG A 319 19.22 -11.19 -5.95
C ARG A 319 18.60 -11.32 -4.57
N LEU A 320 17.36 -11.82 -4.48
CA LEU A 320 16.70 -12.10 -3.20
C LEU A 320 17.43 -13.17 -2.38
N ARG A 321 17.91 -14.24 -3.00
CA ARG A 321 18.66 -15.30 -2.30
C ARG A 321 20.02 -14.84 -1.78
N LEU A 322 20.60 -13.78 -2.35
CA LEU A 322 21.81 -13.17 -1.81
C LEU A 322 21.50 -12.45 -0.49
N LEU A 323 20.39 -11.71 -0.42
CA LEU A 323 19.99 -10.94 0.77
C LEU A 323 19.27 -11.75 1.86
N PHE A 324 18.53 -12.80 1.51
CA PHE A 324 17.66 -13.55 2.43
C PHE A 324 18.04 -15.02 2.54
N GLU A 325 17.77 -15.65 3.68
CA GLU A 325 18.05 -17.08 3.88
C GLU A 325 17.16 -17.98 3.03
N LYS A 326 15.87 -17.65 2.91
CA LYS A 326 14.89 -18.45 2.17
C LYS A 326 14.07 -17.56 1.27
N VAL A 327 13.84 -18.00 0.04
CA VAL A 327 12.99 -17.30 -0.94
C VAL A 327 11.98 -18.31 -1.49
N HIS A 328 10.70 -17.96 -1.38
CA HIS A 328 9.58 -18.76 -1.85
C HIS A 328 8.84 -18.02 -2.95
N ARG A 329 8.49 -18.74 -4.02
CA ARG A 329 7.55 -18.26 -5.04
C ARG A 329 6.17 -18.77 -4.71
N GLU A 330 5.25 -17.87 -4.40
CA GLU A 330 3.89 -18.20 -3.99
C GLU A 330 2.87 -17.69 -5.02
N LYS A 331 1.82 -18.49 -5.24
CA LYS A 331 0.61 -18.07 -5.94
C LYS A 331 -0.60 -18.48 -5.10
N PRO A 332 -1.14 -17.56 -4.28
CA PRO A 332 -2.30 -17.83 -3.42
C PRO A 332 -3.52 -18.31 -4.21
N GLU A 333 -4.39 -19.10 -3.60
CA GLU A 333 -5.65 -19.58 -4.20
C GLU A 333 -6.59 -18.39 -4.50
N SER A 334 -6.55 -17.36 -3.66
CA SER A 334 -7.23 -16.09 -3.94
C SER A 334 -6.62 -15.27 -5.07
N SER A 335 -5.54 -15.70 -5.71
CA SER A 335 -5.07 -15.12 -6.97
C SER A 335 -5.84 -15.69 -8.15
N ARG A 336 -6.16 -14.84 -9.13
CA ARG A 336 -6.92 -15.32 -10.31
C ARG A 336 -6.02 -16.22 -11.17
N SER A 337 -6.56 -17.35 -11.62
CA SER A 337 -5.83 -18.28 -12.50
C SER A 337 -5.39 -17.61 -13.82
N GLU A 338 -6.24 -16.74 -14.37
CA GLU A 338 -5.97 -15.93 -15.57
C GLU A 338 -4.88 -14.84 -15.35
N SER A 339 -4.56 -14.50 -14.10
CA SER A 339 -3.52 -13.52 -13.81
C SER A 339 -2.15 -14.17 -13.87
N LYS A 340 -1.21 -13.48 -14.54
CA LYS A 340 0.22 -13.79 -14.49
C LYS A 340 0.92 -13.18 -13.28
N GLU A 341 0.18 -12.82 -12.24
CA GLU A 341 0.79 -12.38 -10.98
C GLU A 341 1.42 -13.57 -10.24
N GLY A 342 2.53 -13.29 -9.56
CA GLY A 342 3.16 -14.15 -8.57
C GLY A 342 3.67 -13.31 -7.41
N TYR A 343 4.04 -13.97 -6.31
CA TYR A 343 4.59 -13.33 -5.13
C TYR A 343 5.93 -13.96 -4.78
N PHE A 344 6.96 -13.14 -4.59
CA PHE A 344 8.19 -13.58 -3.95
C PHE A 344 8.11 -13.25 -2.47
N LEU A 345 8.22 -14.29 -1.64
CA LEU A 345 8.36 -14.17 -0.20
C LEU A 345 9.80 -14.49 0.18
N ALA A 346 10.54 -13.48 0.63
CA ALA A 346 11.90 -13.62 1.12
C ALA A 346 11.92 -13.52 2.65
N LEU A 347 12.46 -14.55 3.30
CA LEU A 347 12.43 -14.73 4.75
C LEU A 347 13.83 -14.61 5.32
N ARG A 348 13.91 -13.92 6.47
CA ARG A 348 15.10 -13.77 7.29
C ARG A 348 16.25 -13.14 6.52
N ARG A 349 16.23 -11.81 6.50
CA ARG A 349 17.34 -11.01 6.00
C ARG A 349 18.64 -11.44 6.69
N LYS A 350 19.66 -11.74 5.89
CA LYS A 350 20.99 -12.10 6.36
C LYS A 350 21.70 -10.88 6.98
N GLU A 351 22.58 -11.17 7.92
CA GLU A 351 23.40 -10.17 8.61
C GLU A 351 24.48 -9.57 7.69
N ASN A 352 25.23 -10.42 6.98
CA ASN A 352 26.42 -10.05 6.21
C ASN A 352 26.14 -9.89 4.71
N ALA A 353 24.97 -9.38 4.34
CA ALA A 353 24.64 -9.16 2.92
C ALA A 353 25.40 -7.95 2.37
N VAL A 354 26.22 -8.18 1.35
CA VAL A 354 26.99 -7.14 0.65
C VAL A 354 26.12 -6.49 -0.42
N ARG A 355 26.13 -5.17 -0.52
CA ARG A 355 25.26 -4.42 -1.43
C ARG A 355 25.62 -4.69 -2.89
N GLU A 356 26.91 -4.71 -3.16
CA GLU A 356 27.49 -4.90 -4.49
C GLU A 356 27.09 -6.25 -5.07
N ASP A 357 27.11 -7.31 -4.28
CA ASP A 357 26.70 -8.65 -4.71
C ASP A 357 25.21 -8.71 -5.05
N VAL A 358 24.35 -8.07 -4.24
CA VAL A 358 22.89 -8.10 -4.41
C VAL A 358 22.45 -7.32 -5.65
N PHE A 359 23.15 -6.23 -5.98
CA PHE A 359 22.78 -5.31 -7.07
C PHE A 359 23.75 -5.36 -8.25
N ALA A 360 24.62 -6.36 -8.33
CA ALA A 360 25.41 -6.62 -9.53
C ALA A 360 24.51 -6.91 -10.75
N ASP A 361 24.95 -6.44 -11.91
CA ASP A 361 24.27 -6.58 -13.20
C ASP A 361 24.55 -7.93 -13.89
#